data_AF-B8A1F3-F1
#
_entry.id   AF-B8A1F3-F1
#
_cell.length_a   1.000
_cell.length_b   1.000
_cell.length_c   1.000
_cell.angle_alpha   90.00
_cell.angle_beta   90.00
_cell.angle_gamma   90.00
#
_symmetry.space_group_name_H-M   'P 1'
#
loop_
_entity.id
_entity.type
_entity.pdbx_description
1 polymer ?
#
loop_
_entity_poly.entity_id
_entity_poly.type
_entity_poly.pdbx_seq_one_letter_code
_entity_poly.pdbx_strand_id
1 'polypeptide(L)'
;MAAAPAPLPAPVADWWERVNGSPAWQDGIFWTLAVLYGAIATASFIQVARIQCRVPEYGWTTQKVFQFLNFVVNGARCSIFAFRRQVQQVNPPVWTP
;
A
#
# COMPACT_ATOMS: atom_id res chain seq x y z
N MET A 1 -5.61 -30.14 -15.92
CA MET A 1 -5.54 -30.00 -14.45
C MET A 1 -4.20 -29.37 -14.12
N ALA A 2 -4.18 -28.15 -13.57
CA ALA A 2 -2.93 -27.54 -13.11
C ALA A 2 -2.42 -28.30 -11.89
N ALA A 3 -1.15 -28.69 -11.89
CA ALA A 3 -0.52 -29.35 -10.75
C ALA A 3 -0.60 -28.41 -9.53
N ALA A 4 -0.98 -28.97 -8.38
CA ALA A 4 -1.00 -28.22 -7.13
C ALA A 4 0.42 -27.67 -6.85
N PRO A 5 0.54 -26.43 -6.35
CA PRO A 5 1.84 -25.86 -6.02
C PRO A 5 2.56 -26.76 -5.01
N ALA A 6 3.84 -27.02 -5.26
CA ALA A 6 4.65 -27.84 -4.37
C ALA A 6 4.66 -27.22 -2.96
N PRO A 7 4.57 -28.04 -1.89
CA PRO A 7 4.62 -27.54 -0.52
C PRO A 7 5.95 -26.83 -0.27
N LEU A 8 5.90 -25.72 0.46
CA LEU A 8 7.10 -24.98 0.85
C LEU A 8 8.01 -25.91 1.68
N PRO A 9 9.34 -25.77 1.57
CA PRO A 9 10.26 -26.50 2.44
C PRO A 9 9.92 -26.18 3.91
N ALA A 10 9.86 -27.22 4.76
CA ALA A 10 9.45 -27.15 6.17
C ALA A 10 9.99 -25.94 6.96
N PRO A 11 11.30 -25.58 6.89
CA PRO A 11 11.81 -24.43 7.64
C PRO A 11 11.21 -23.08 7.19
N VAL A 12 10.84 -22.95 5.91
CA VAL A 12 10.19 -21.74 5.38
C VAL A 12 8.72 -21.70 5.81
N ALA A 13 8.05 -22.84 5.85
CA ALA A 13 6.67 -22.95 6.33
C ALA A 13 6.57 -22.58 7.82
N ASP A 14 7.43 -23.15 8.67
CA ASP A 14 7.45 -22.88 10.12
C ASP A 14 7.83 -21.42 10.46
N TRP A 15 8.70 -20.82 9.64
CA TRP A 15 9.02 -19.40 9.77
C TRP A 15 7.82 -18.53 9.36
N TRP A 16 7.20 -18.85 8.23
CA TRP A 16 6.05 -18.11 7.71
C TRP A 16 4.85 -18.16 8.64
N GLU A 17 4.58 -19.32 9.25
CA GLU A 17 3.47 -19.49 10.19
C GLU A 17 3.66 -18.65 11.46
N ARG A 18 4.90 -18.55 11.97
CA ARG A 18 5.24 -17.67 13.10
C ARG A 18 5.08 -16.19 12.77
N VAL A 19 5.48 -15.77 11.57
CA VAL A 19 5.31 -14.38 11.11
C VAL A 19 3.84 -14.06 10.86
N ASN A 20 3.10 -14.97 10.24
CA ASN A 20 1.69 -14.79 9.92
C ASN A 20 0.79 -14.86 11.17
N GLY A 21 1.19 -15.63 12.18
CA GLY A 21 0.48 -15.73 13.46
C GLY A 21 0.70 -14.54 14.41
N SER A 22 1.57 -13.59 14.05
CA SER A 22 1.86 -12.41 14.89
C SER A 22 1.11 -11.17 14.40
N PRO A 23 0.06 -10.72 15.13
CA PRO A 23 -0.71 -9.54 14.75
C PRO A 23 0.16 -8.28 14.71
N ALA A 24 1.14 -8.16 15.63
CA ALA A 24 2.05 -7.02 15.69
C ALA A 24 2.98 -6.92 14.48
N TRP A 25 3.41 -8.06 13.92
CA TRP A 25 4.30 -8.09 12.76
C TRP A 25 3.54 -7.70 11.49
N GLN A 26 2.33 -8.21 11.30
CA GLN A 26 1.45 -7.80 10.20
C GLN A 26 1.16 -6.29 10.26
N ASP A 27 0.76 -5.81 11.44
CA ASP A 27 0.49 -4.40 11.69
C ASP A 27 1.67 -3.48 11.40
N GLY A 28 2.89 -3.92 11.74
CA GLY A 28 4.13 -3.20 11.46
C GLY A 28 4.43 -3.10 9.96
N ILE A 29 4.30 -4.21 9.22
CA ILE A 29 4.48 -4.20 7.76
C ILE A 29 3.47 -3.26 7.11
N PHE A 30 2.18 -3.38 7.47
CA PHE A 30 1.14 -2.57 6.83
C PHE A 30 1.30 -1.08 7.12
N TRP A 31 1.73 -0.72 8.33
CA TRP A 31 2.03 0.68 8.65
C TRP A 31 3.20 1.20 7.82
N THR A 32 4.28 0.42 7.75
CA THR A 32 5.47 0.76 6.97
C THR A 32 5.10 0.93 5.49
N LEU A 33 4.30 0.03 4.94
CA LEU A 33 3.83 0.11 3.55
C LEU A 33 2.97 1.36 3.32
N ALA A 34 2.04 1.66 4.23
CA ALA A 34 1.20 2.85 4.14
C ALA A 34 2.04 4.13 4.15
N VAL A 35 3.00 4.25 5.07
CA VAL A 35 3.91 5.41 5.14
C VAL A 35 4.75 5.55 3.88
N LEU A 36 5.31 4.44 3.36
CA LEU A 36 6.11 4.45 2.13
C LEU A 36 5.29 4.89 0.92
N TYR A 37 4.08 4.34 0.73
CA TYR A 37 3.20 4.74 -0.37
C TYR A 37 2.73 6.19 -0.22
N GLY A 38 2.45 6.64 1.00
CA GLY A 38 2.14 8.03 1.31
C GLY A 38 3.28 8.98 0.94
N ALA A 39 4.52 8.63 1.32
CA ALA A 39 5.70 9.43 0.99
C ALA A 39 5.93 9.55 -0.52
N ILE A 40 5.79 8.43 -1.27
CA ILE A 40 5.90 8.43 -2.74
C ILE A 40 4.81 9.30 -3.39
N ALA A 41 3.57 9.23 -2.87
CA ALA A 41 2.47 10.08 -3.32
C ALA A 41 2.78 11.56 -3.05
N THR A 42 3.15 11.92 -1.82
CA THR A 42 3.50 13.31 -1.45
C THR A 42 4.64 13.86 -2.29
N ALA A 43 5.72 13.09 -2.51
CA ALA A 43 6.84 13.50 -3.35
C ALA A 43 6.41 13.77 -4.80
N SER A 44 5.57 12.89 -5.37
CA SER A 44 5.02 13.06 -6.73
C SER A 44 4.14 14.31 -6.85
N PHE A 45 3.34 14.60 -5.83
CA PHE A 45 2.50 15.80 -5.78
C PHE A 45 3.34 17.08 -5.70
N ILE A 46 4.35 17.10 -4.83
CA ILE A 46 5.28 18.24 -4.70
C ILE A 46 5.98 18.51 -6.03
N GLN A 47 6.39 17.47 -6.74
CA GLN A 47 7.02 17.62 -8.06
C GLN A 47 6.09 18.30 -9.07
N VAL A 48 4.82 17.88 -9.15
CA VAL A 48 3.85 18.52 -10.05
C VAL A 48 3.56 19.96 -9.63
N ALA A 49 3.33 20.21 -8.34
CA ALA A 49 3.04 21.54 -7.80
C ALA A 49 4.20 22.53 -8.08
N ARG A 50 5.44 22.09 -7.91
CA ARG A 50 6.63 22.91 -8.19
C ARG A 50 6.75 23.29 -9.67
N ILE A 51 6.42 22.38 -10.58
CA ILE A 51 6.43 22.68 -12.03
C ILE A 51 5.28 23.62 -12.41
N GLN A 52 4.08 23.45 -11.83
CA GLN A 52 2.95 24.35 -12.07
C GLN A 52 3.22 25.78 -11.55
N CYS A 53 3.81 25.93 -10.37
CA CYS A 53 4.15 27.25 -9.82
C CYS A 53 5.30 27.94 -10.59
N ARG A 54 6.23 27.17 -11.18
CA ARG A 54 7.38 27.75 -11.91
C ARG A 54 6.99 28.22 -13.31
N VAL A 55 6.10 27.51 -14.00
CA VAL A 55 5.68 27.83 -15.38
C VAL A 55 4.17 27.62 -15.49
N PRO A 56 3.36 28.61 -15.07
CA PRO A 56 1.90 28.53 -15.13
C PRO A 56 1.35 28.67 -16.56
N GLU A 57 2.14 29.17 -17.50
CA GLU A 57 1.73 29.49 -18.87
C GLU A 57 1.65 28.27 -19.81
N TYR A 58 2.31 27.15 -19.48
CA TYR A 58 2.22 25.91 -20.25
C TYR A 58 1.14 24.98 -19.70
N GLY A 59 0.18 24.61 -20.55
CA GLY A 59 -0.92 23.69 -20.24
C GLY A 59 -0.49 22.31 -19.74
N TRP A 60 -1.47 21.44 -19.45
CA TRP A 60 -1.22 20.09 -18.95
C TRP A 60 -0.41 19.24 -19.94
N THR A 61 0.92 19.19 -19.76
CA THR A 61 1.80 18.24 -20.45
C THR A 61 1.57 16.81 -19.94
N THR A 62 1.73 15.82 -20.81
CA THR A 62 1.60 14.38 -20.51
C THR A 62 2.47 13.95 -19.32
N GLN A 63 3.63 14.58 -19.12
CA GLN A 63 4.52 14.29 -17.99
C GLN A 63 3.90 14.68 -16.63
N LYS A 64 3.19 15.81 -16.56
CA LYS A 64 2.45 16.24 -15.34
C LYS A 64 1.27 15.31 -15.08
N VAL A 65 0.58 14.87 -16.15
CA VAL A 65 -0.51 13.89 -16.08
C VAL A 65 -0.03 12.57 -15.51
N PHE A 66 1.10 12.03 -16.00
CA PHE A 66 1.62 10.73 -15.56
C PHE A 66 2.07 10.74 -14.09
N GLN A 67 2.71 11.83 -13.66
CA GLN A 67 3.12 11.99 -12.27
C GLN A 67 1.90 12.18 -11.34
N PHE A 68 0.87 12.89 -11.80
CA PHE A 68 -0.39 13.03 -11.09
C PHE A 68 -1.15 11.70 -10.98
N LEU A 69 -1.21 10.91 -12.05
CA LEU A 69 -1.74 9.54 -12.02
C LEU A 69 -0.98 8.67 -11.03
N ASN A 70 0.36 8.77 -10.97
CA ASN A 70 1.15 8.08 -9.96
C ASN A 70 0.80 8.52 -8.54
N PHE A 71 0.56 9.81 -8.30
CA PHE A 71 0.05 10.30 -7.01
C PHE A 71 -1.31 9.67 -6.67
N VAL A 72 -2.26 9.68 -7.61
CA VAL A 72 -3.61 9.13 -7.38
C VAL A 72 -3.55 7.62 -7.11
N VAL A 73 -2.78 6.86 -7.89
CA VAL A 73 -2.69 5.40 -7.75
C VAL A 73 -1.96 5.00 -6.46
N ASN A 74 -0.82 5.65 -6.14
CA ASN A 74 -0.10 5.37 -4.91
C ASN A 74 -0.86 5.88 -3.67
N GLY A 75 -1.55 7.01 -3.78
CA GLY A 75 -2.44 7.53 -2.75
C GLY A 75 -3.63 6.60 -2.50
N ALA A 76 -4.29 6.11 -3.55
CA ALA A 76 -5.36 5.14 -3.43
C ALA A 76 -4.88 3.83 -2.77
N ARG A 77 -3.69 3.34 -3.13
CA ARG A 77 -3.08 2.18 -2.45
C ARG A 77 -2.80 2.47 -0.98
N CYS A 78 -2.22 3.61 -0.65
CA CYS A 78 -2.00 4.04 0.72
C CYS A 78 -3.32 4.07 1.51
N SER A 79 -4.37 4.68 0.94
CA SER A 79 -5.70 4.73 1.55
C SER A 79 -6.28 3.33 1.74
N ILE A 80 -6.17 2.44 0.75
CA ILE A 80 -6.64 1.05 0.88
C ILE A 80 -5.90 0.33 2.01
N PHE A 81 -4.58 0.47 2.11
CA PHE A 81 -3.82 -0.13 3.22
C PHE A 81 -4.20 0.47 4.58
N ALA A 82 -4.48 1.77 4.65
CA ALA A 82 -4.93 2.44 5.86
C ALA A 82 -6.36 2.04 6.27
N PHE A 83 -7.31 2.00 5.32
CA PHE A 83 -8.71 1.64 5.56
C PHE A 83 -8.89 0.14 5.79
N ARG A 84 -8.15 -0.73 5.11
CA ARG A 84 -8.16 -2.18 5.39
C ARG A 84 -7.85 -2.44 6.86
N ARG A 85 -6.95 -1.65 7.45
CA ARG A 85 -6.63 -1.73 8.86
C ARG A 85 -7.78 -1.26 9.76
N GLN A 86 -8.48 -0.18 9.41
CA GLN A 86 -9.69 0.21 10.14
C GLN A 86 -10.77 -0.87 10.05
N VAL A 87 -10.96 -1.49 8.89
CA VAL A 87 -11.92 -2.59 8.70
C VAL A 87 -11.49 -3.84 9.49
N GLN A 88 -10.20 -4.13 9.62
CA GLN A 88 -9.71 -5.23 10.47
C GLN A 88 -9.79 -4.91 11.97
N GLN A 89 -9.74 -3.65 12.37
CA GLN A 89 -9.95 -3.21 13.75
C GLN A 89 -11.42 -3.21 14.15
N VAL A 90 -12.34 -3.07 13.18
CA VAL A 90 -13.75 -3.43 13.36
C VAL A 90 -13.81 -4.94 13.39
N ASN A 91 -13.42 -5.52 14.53
CA ASN A 91 -13.64 -6.93 14.82
C ASN A 91 -15.16 -7.16 14.78
N PRO A 92 -15.75 -7.81 13.76
CA PRO A 92 -17.12 -8.23 13.89
C PRO A 92 -17.14 -9.23 15.07
N PRO A 93 -18.06 -9.09 16.03
CA PRO A 93 -18.31 -10.14 17.01
C PRO A 93 -18.92 -11.35 16.27
N VAL A 94 -18.09 -12.09 15.57
CA VAL A 94 -18.40 -13.39 14.98
C VAL A 94 -17.45 -14.36 15.62
N TRP A 95 -17.78 -14.71 16.87
CA TRP A 95 -17.89 -16.08 17.35
C TRP A 95 -18.20 -16.03 18.85
N THR A 96 -19.46 -16.21 19.21
CA THR A 96 -19.78 -16.86 20.48
C THR A 96 -20.36 -18.23 20.12
N PRO A 97 -19.89 -19.30 20.79
CA PRO A 97 -20.05 -20.71 20.41
C PRO A 97 -21.50 -21.17 20.22
#